data_AF-A0A1S2MCK3-F1
#
_entry.id   AF-A0A1S2MCK3-F1
#
_cell.length_a   1.000
_cell.length_b   1.000
_cell.length_c   1.000
_cell.angle_alpha   90.00
_cell.angle_beta   90.00
_cell.angle_gamma   90.00
#
_symmetry.space_group_name_H-M   'P 1'
#
loop_
_entity.id
_entity.type
_entity.pdbx_description
1 polymer ?
#
loop_
_entity_poly.entity_id
_entity_poly.type
_entity_poly.pdbx_seq_one_letter_code
_entity_poly.pdbx_strand_id
1 'polypeptide(L)'
;MKKNKLFIESKSTVVEDFQTFLSYVESTNIKLTKTKEFLSKKDLRAINEQLIEPILPITAKEQQMDYPIFHLFFHLSLILDVLRKVKAPGGTYLHVHKIV
;
A
#
# COMPACT_ATOMS: atom_id res chain seq x y z
N MET A 1 7.42 -5.07 -41.13
CA MET A 1 7.30 -4.71 -39.69
C MET A 1 6.90 -5.97 -38.92
N LYS A 2 7.77 -6.50 -38.05
CA LYS A 2 7.40 -7.61 -37.15
C LYS A 2 6.56 -7.06 -36.00
N LYS A 3 5.36 -7.59 -35.80
CA LYS A 3 4.54 -7.29 -34.61
C LYS A 3 5.22 -7.96 -33.41
N ASN A 4 5.74 -7.16 -32.48
CA ASN A 4 6.18 -7.68 -31.20
C ASN A 4 4.93 -8.10 -30.42
N LYS A 5 4.73 -9.41 -30.31
CA LYS A 5 3.70 -9.99 -29.46
C LYS A 5 4.26 -9.95 -28.04
N LEU A 6 3.79 -9.00 -27.22
CA LEU A 6 4.03 -9.01 -25.78
C LEU A 6 3.34 -10.24 -25.22
N PHE A 7 4.11 -11.29 -24.95
CA PHE A 7 3.65 -12.39 -24.12
C PHE A 7 3.72 -11.92 -22.68
N ILE A 8 2.60 -11.40 -22.15
CA ILE A 8 2.45 -11.18 -20.71
C ILE A 8 2.07 -12.53 -20.10
N GLU A 9 3.05 -13.42 -19.99
CA GLU A 9 2.96 -14.57 -19.09
C GLU A 9 3.50 -14.13 -17.73
N SER A 10 2.68 -13.41 -16.97
CA SER A 10 2.82 -13.45 -15.51
C SER A 10 1.47 -13.22 -14.88
N LYS A 11 1.11 -14.10 -13.94
CA LYS A 11 0.16 -13.76 -12.89
C LYS A 11 0.77 -12.52 -12.21
N SER A 12 0.22 -11.34 -12.44
CA SER A 12 0.84 -10.11 -11.97
C SER A 12 0.85 -10.09 -10.44
N THR A 13 2.00 -10.35 -9.82
CA THR A 13 2.23 -10.30 -8.37
C THR A 13 1.74 -8.99 -7.77
N VAL A 14 1.80 -7.90 -8.53
CA VAL A 14 1.27 -6.58 -8.14
C VAL A 14 -0.20 -6.60 -7.70
N VAL A 15 -1.07 -7.40 -8.35
CA VAL A 15 -2.49 -7.45 -7.95
C VAL A 15 -2.65 -8.21 -6.64
N GLU A 16 -1.93 -9.32 -6.49
CA GLU A 16 -1.93 -10.12 -5.27
C GLU A 16 -1.31 -9.33 -4.09
N ASP A 17 -0.22 -8.61 -4.33
CA ASP A 17 0.42 -7.71 -3.37
C ASP A 17 -0.47 -6.52 -3.00
N PHE A 18 -1.26 -6.01 -3.95
CA PHE A 18 -2.26 -4.98 -3.65
C PHE A 18 -3.39 -5.52 -2.77
N GLN A 19 -3.82 -6.76 -3.00
CA GLN A 19 -4.80 -7.43 -2.13
C GLN A 19 -4.23 -7.68 -0.74
N THR A 20 -2.97 -8.11 -0.63
CA THR A 20 -2.25 -8.25 0.65
C THR A 20 -2.19 -6.91 1.38
N PHE A 21 -1.84 -5.83 0.67
CA PHE A 21 -1.85 -4.47 1.21
C PHE A 21 -3.22 -4.09 1.78
N LEU A 22 -4.30 -4.27 1.02
CA LEU A 22 -5.66 -3.95 1.47
C LEU A 22 -6.08 -4.80 2.68
N SER A 23 -5.76 -6.10 2.66
CA SER A 23 -6.05 -7.04 3.75
C SER A 23 -5.35 -6.63 5.05
N TYR A 24 -4.11 -6.15 4.96
CA TYR A 24 -3.40 -5.60 6.12
C TYR A 24 -4.08 -4.35 6.67
N VAL A 25 -4.49 -3.42 5.81
CA VAL A 25 -5.20 -2.19 6.22
C VAL A 25 -6.57 -2.52 6.83
N GLU A 26 -7.28 -3.53 6.32
CA GLU A 26 -8.58 -3.95 6.87
C GLU A 26 -8.44 -4.56 8.28
N SER A 27 -7.41 -5.37 8.48
CA SER A 27 -7.20 -6.09 9.75
C SER A 27 -6.51 -5.25 10.82
N THR A 28 -5.92 -4.10 10.46
CA THR A 28 -5.11 -3.27 11.35
C THR A 28 -5.66 -1.86 11.47
N ASN A 29 -5.84 -1.37 12.70
CA ASN A 29 -6.17 0.03 12.93
C ASN A 29 -4.95 0.94 12.71
N ILE A 30 -4.72 1.35 11.46
CA ILE A 30 -3.53 2.12 11.07
C ILE A 30 -3.69 3.59 11.42
N LYS A 31 -2.81 4.07 12.30
CA LYS A 31 -2.64 5.49 12.59
C LYS A 31 -1.61 6.10 11.65
N LEU A 32 -2.01 7.10 10.89
CA LEU A 32 -1.14 7.80 9.96
C LEU A 32 -0.16 8.74 10.69
N THR A 33 1.00 8.94 10.08
CA THR A 33 2.02 9.88 10.55
C THR A 33 1.48 11.31 10.56
N LYS A 34 1.88 12.12 11.54
CA LYS A 34 1.30 13.46 11.75
C LYS A 34 1.52 14.43 10.58
N THR A 35 2.71 14.41 9.97
CA THR A 35 3.12 15.46 9.02
C THR A 35 2.58 15.22 7.63
N LYS A 36 2.72 14.01 7.10
CA LYS A 36 2.34 13.66 5.72
C LYS A 36 1.09 12.79 5.64
N GLU A 37 0.56 12.34 6.78
CA GLU A 37 -0.55 11.39 6.84
C GLU A 37 -0.28 10.13 6.00
N PHE A 38 0.94 9.62 6.13
CA PHE A 38 1.43 8.39 5.50
C PHE A 38 1.49 7.24 6.52
N LEU A 39 1.58 6.02 6.00
CA LEU A 39 1.84 4.81 6.77
C LEU A 39 3.13 4.98 7.59
N SER A 40 3.13 4.42 8.80
CA SER A 40 4.33 4.43 9.63
C SER A 40 5.35 3.42 9.09
N LYS A 41 6.62 3.58 9.47
CA LYS A 41 7.67 2.61 9.13
C LYS A 41 7.36 1.20 9.65
N LYS A 42 6.69 1.11 10.82
CA LYS A 42 6.26 -0.15 11.40
C LYS A 42 5.27 -0.85 10.47
N ASP A 43 4.28 -0.12 9.98
CA ASP A 43 3.26 -0.65 9.08
C ASP A 43 3.87 -1.03 7.72
N LEU A 44 4.74 -0.18 7.15
CA LEU A 44 5.42 -0.48 5.89
C LEU A 44 6.23 -1.78 5.95
N ARG A 45 6.95 -2.01 7.06
CA ARG A 45 7.69 -3.27 7.28
C ARG A 45 6.76 -4.46 7.40
N ALA A 46 5.71 -4.34 8.21
CA ALA A 46 4.75 -5.42 8.42
C ALA A 46 4.03 -5.80 7.12
N ILE A 47 3.70 -4.84 6.26
CA ILE A 47 3.12 -5.11 4.95
C ILE A 47 4.16 -5.79 4.06
N ASN A 48 5.41 -5.29 4.03
CA ASN A 48 6.46 -5.84 3.17
C ASN A 48 6.78 -7.31 3.47
N GLU A 49 6.70 -7.71 4.73
CA GLU A 49 6.89 -9.10 5.18
C GLU A 49 5.78 -10.05 4.67
N GLN A 50 4.65 -9.52 4.23
CA GLN A 50 3.51 -10.29 3.73
C GLN A 50 3.40 -10.28 2.21
N LEU A 51 4.15 -9.42 1.51
CA LEU A 51 4.15 -9.38 0.05
C LEU A 51 4.71 -10.69 -0.53
N ILE A 52 4.18 -11.08 -1.68
CA ILE A 52 4.71 -12.20 -2.47
C ILE A 52 6.11 -11.86 -2.97
N GLU A 53 6.32 -10.61 -3.38
CA GLU A 53 7.62 -10.07 -3.76
C GLU A 53 8.03 -8.94 -2.81
N PRO A 54 8.71 -9.26 -1.68
CA PRO A 54 9.17 -8.24 -0.74
C PRO A 54 10.09 -7.22 -1.40
N ILE A 55 9.85 -5.94 -1.11
CA ILE A 55 10.68 -4.84 -1.60
C ILE A 55 11.98 -4.84 -0.81
N LEU A 56 13.11 -4.92 -1.51
CA LEU A 56 14.44 -4.85 -0.95
C LEU A 56 15.25 -3.73 -1.64
N PRO A 57 16.06 -2.96 -0.89
CA PRO A 57 16.23 -2.97 0.56
C PRO A 57 15.18 -2.11 1.30
N ILE A 58 14.77 -2.52 2.51
CA ILE A 58 14.11 -1.62 3.46
C ILE A 58 15.19 -0.93 4.28
N THR A 59 15.58 0.29 3.93
CA THR A 59 16.54 1.03 4.77
C THR A 59 15.84 1.72 5.95
N ALA A 60 16.52 1.85 7.08
CA ALA A 60 15.92 2.40 8.30
C ALA A 60 15.47 3.88 8.16
N LYS A 61 15.93 4.59 7.13
CA LYS A 61 15.69 6.03 6.94
C LYS A 61 14.49 6.33 6.06
N GLU A 62 14.09 5.42 5.19
CA GLU A 62 13.07 5.60 4.16
C GLU A 62 11.66 5.85 4.74
N GLN A 63 10.93 6.74 4.06
CA GLN A 63 9.53 7.08 4.26
C GLN A 63 8.69 6.39 3.17
N GLN A 64 7.36 6.42 3.28
CA GLN A 64 6.48 5.79 2.30
C GLN A 64 6.74 6.22 0.85
N MET A 65 7.12 7.49 0.62
CA MET A 65 7.44 8.00 -0.71
C MET A 65 8.69 7.37 -1.35
N ASP A 66 9.57 6.78 -0.53
CA ASP A 66 10.77 6.09 -0.98
C ASP A 66 10.48 4.63 -1.38
N TYR A 67 9.24 4.16 -1.17
CA TYR A 67 8.74 2.86 -1.63
C TYR A 67 7.66 3.07 -2.70
N PRO A 68 8.03 3.17 -3.99
CA PRO A 68 7.09 3.55 -5.05
C PRO A 68 5.82 2.72 -5.10
N ILE A 69 5.92 1.41 -4.84
CA ILE A 69 4.76 0.51 -4.86
C ILE A 69 3.80 0.75 -3.69
N PHE A 70 4.30 0.96 -2.45
CA PHE A 70 3.45 1.32 -1.32
C PHE A 70 2.87 2.73 -1.46
N HIS A 71 3.63 3.65 -2.04
CA HIS A 71 3.14 4.98 -2.36
C HIS A 71 2.00 4.90 -3.37
N LEU A 72 2.19 4.11 -4.44
CA LEU A 72 1.19 3.85 -5.46
C LEU A 72 -0.07 3.20 -4.87
N PHE A 73 0.05 2.08 -4.15
CA PHE A 73 -1.07 1.37 -3.55
C PHE A 73 -1.90 2.27 -2.64
N PHE A 74 -1.25 3.05 -1.79
CA PHE A 74 -1.91 3.97 -0.90
C PHE A 74 -2.69 5.05 -1.65
N HIS A 75 -2.04 5.74 -2.61
CA HIS A 75 -2.71 6.79 -3.37
C HIS A 75 -3.82 6.25 -4.27
N LEU A 76 -3.60 5.11 -4.91
CA LEU A 76 -4.61 4.44 -5.73
C LEU A 76 -5.84 4.08 -4.88
N SER A 77 -5.64 3.52 -3.69
CA SER A 77 -6.74 3.16 -2.79
C SER A 77 -7.55 4.36 -2.30
N LEU A 78 -6.89 5.50 -2.08
CA LEU A 78 -7.58 6.75 -1.73
C LEU A 78 -8.36 7.32 -2.91
N ILE A 79 -7.78 7.29 -4.12
CA ILE A 79 -8.41 7.82 -5.34
C ILE A 79 -9.62 6.97 -5.74
N LEU A 80 -9.51 5.64 -5.62
CA LEU A 80 -10.59 4.70 -5.90
C LEU A 80 -11.62 4.61 -4.76
N ASP A 81 -11.45 5.40 -3.70
CA ASP A 81 -12.33 5.44 -2.53
C ASP A 81 -12.49 4.07 -1.82
N VAL A 82 -11.50 3.20 -1.96
CA VAL A 82 -11.38 1.93 -1.22
C VAL A 82 -10.92 2.19 0.22
N LEU A 83 -10.07 3.21 0.39
CA LEU A 83 -9.58 3.66 1.70
C LEU A 83 -9.96 5.12 1.91
N ARG A 84 -10.23 5.47 3.17
CA ARG A 84 -10.45 6.86 3.59
C ARG A 84 -9.60 7.21 4.79
N LYS A 85 -9.17 8.47 4.81
CA LYS A 85 -8.56 9.08 5.99
C LYS A 85 -9.66 9.60 6.92
N VAL A 86 -9.68 9.11 8.15
CA VAL A 86 -10.66 9.52 9.17
C VAL A 86 -9.93 10.25 10.28
N LYS A 87 -10.37 11.47 10.60
CA LYS A 87 -9.83 12.23 11.74
C LYS A 87 -10.55 11.81 13.02
N ALA A 88 -9.77 11.51 14.05
CA ALA A 88 -10.29 11.12 15.37
C ALA A 88 -9.43 11.77 16.48
N PRO A 89 -9.91 11.78 17.74
CA PRO A 89 -9.07 12.14 18.87
C PRO A 89 -7.77 11.33 18.86
N GLY A 90 -6.63 12.02 18.86
CA GLY A 90 -5.32 11.39 18.83
C GLY A 90 -4.65 11.28 17.46
N GLY A 91 -5.34 11.51 16.33
CA GLY A 91 -4.71 11.61 15.01
C GLY A 91 -5.62 11.25 13.83
N THR A 92 -5.01 11.11 12.65
CA THR A 92 -5.67 10.62 11.44
C THR A 92 -5.44 9.12 11.30
N TYR A 93 -6.49 8.37 10.98
CA TYR A 93 -6.49 6.92 10.83
C TYR A 93 -6.89 6.54 9.40
N LEU A 94 -6.36 5.42 8.92
CA LEU A 94 -6.72 4.85 7.63
C LEU A 94 -7.82 3.81 7.85
N HIS A 95 -8.91 3.93 7.11
CA HIS A 95 -10.07 3.05 7.24
C HIS A 95 -10.49 2.50 5.88
N VAL A 96 -10.87 1.22 5.83
CA VAL A 96 -11.42 0.61 4.61
C VAL A 96 -12.85 1.07 4.41
N HIS A 97 -13.12 1.66 3.25
CA HIS A 97 -14.48 1.94 2.81
C HIS A 97 -14.99 0.71 2.06
N LYS A 98 -15.97 0.00 2.63
CA LYS A 98 -16.56 -1.16 1.96
C LYS A 98 -17.27 -0.68 0.70
N ILE A 99 -16.73 -1.05 -0.46
CA ILE A 99 -17.45 -0.98 -1.73
C ILE A 99 -18.40 -2.19 -1.74
N VAL A 100 -19.70 -1.90 -1.76
CA VAL A 100 -20.80 -2.87 -1.78
C VAL A 100 -20.91 -3.52 -3.15
#